data_AF-A0A9Q1BB07-F1
#
_entry.id   AF-A0A9Q1BB07-F1
#
_cell.length_a   1.000
_cell.length_b   1.000
_cell.length_c   1.000
_cell.angle_alpha   90.00
_cell.angle_beta   90.00
_cell.angle_gamma   90.00
#
_symmetry.space_group_name_H-M   'P 1'
#
loop_
_entity.id
_entity.type
_entity.pdbx_description
1 polymer ?
#
loop_
_entity_poly.entity_id
_entity_poly.type
_entity_poly.pdbx_seq_one_letter_code
_entity_poly.pdbx_strand_id
1 'polypeptide(L)'
;MMELSILYGGGNAELLTKMVDNIFKQQPNYTSDVKLVVPTVLEVFEKVLEKCGLKTDSPKKGPTQLTDSRQGGELLQMSVDELTDVISYIADSALSLKAFLDIYPPASQAFYEQGFIQKVSSFCETILPPLSRAIKKRQSEGECLPEDLRKYLILTKVGFAKVCSLIINTCCIQPVLENSGQEEEVNHYVEQYLDTMSSLLSDKMFVAAVAEQRKIQEDLELLLQSSQQVYP
;
A
#
# COMPACT_ATOMS: atom_id res chain seq x y z
N MET A 1 9.02 -16.26 -0.95
CA MET A 1 8.28 -15.81 -2.15
C MET A 1 8.56 -14.36 -2.46
N MET A 2 8.36 -13.41 -1.53
CA MET A 2 8.66 -11.98 -1.74
C MET A 2 10.11 -11.73 -2.21
N GLU A 3 11.10 -12.35 -1.57
CA GLU A 3 12.51 -12.28 -1.99
C GLU A 3 12.77 -12.81 -3.41
N LEU A 4 12.10 -13.89 -3.80
CA LEU A 4 12.25 -14.43 -5.16
C LEU A 4 11.65 -13.47 -6.19
N SER A 5 10.49 -12.89 -5.85
CA SER A 5 9.80 -11.91 -6.69
C SER A 5 10.64 -10.66 -6.93
N ILE A 6 11.29 -10.12 -5.91
CA ILE A 6 12.13 -8.91 -6.07
C ILE A 6 13.42 -9.21 -6.83
N LEU A 7 14.07 -10.35 -6.58
CA LEU A 7 15.36 -10.70 -7.20
C LEU A 7 15.22 -11.15 -8.66
N TYR A 8 14.16 -11.89 -9.00
CA TYR A 8 14.03 -12.54 -10.31
C TYR A 8 12.85 -12.04 -11.14
N GLY A 9 11.92 -11.28 -10.55
CA GLY A 9 10.71 -10.82 -11.24
C GLY A 9 10.99 -9.89 -12.42
N GLY A 10 12.02 -9.05 -12.36
CA GLY A 10 12.32 -8.10 -13.44
C GLY A 10 12.76 -8.75 -14.75
N GLY A 11 13.43 -9.90 -14.71
CA GLY A 11 13.96 -10.58 -15.89
C GLY A 11 13.31 -11.92 -16.23
N ASN A 12 12.65 -12.56 -15.24
CA ASN A 12 12.12 -13.92 -15.38
C ASN A 12 10.65 -14.02 -14.92
N ALA A 13 9.87 -12.93 -15.03
CA ALA A 13 8.50 -12.86 -14.53
C ALA A 13 7.64 -14.06 -14.94
N GLU A 14 7.60 -14.40 -16.23
CA GLU A 14 6.74 -15.49 -16.72
C GLU A 14 7.09 -16.86 -16.11
N LEU A 15 8.39 -17.17 -16.01
CA LEU A 15 8.84 -18.41 -15.41
C LEU A 15 8.54 -18.41 -13.91
N LEU A 16 8.82 -17.29 -13.24
CA LEU A 16 8.63 -17.17 -11.80
C LEU A 16 7.14 -17.25 -11.43
N THR A 17 6.24 -16.60 -12.18
CA THR A 17 4.79 -16.74 -12.00
C THR A 17 4.36 -18.20 -12.11
N LYS A 18 4.79 -18.93 -13.15
CA LYS A 18 4.48 -20.37 -13.28
C LYS A 18 5.01 -21.18 -12.10
N MET A 19 6.23 -20.90 -11.64
CA MET A 19 6.83 -21.59 -10.49
C MET A 19 6.04 -21.33 -9.21
N VAL A 20 5.73 -20.07 -8.93
CA VAL A 20 5.00 -19.65 -7.73
C VAL A 20 3.58 -20.21 -7.76
N ASP A 21 2.86 -20.09 -8.87
CA ASP A 21 1.54 -20.68 -9.07
C ASP A 21 1.54 -22.19 -8.80
N ASN A 22 2.54 -22.91 -9.33
CA ASN A 22 2.65 -24.35 -9.11
C ASN A 22 2.88 -24.68 -7.63
N ILE A 23 3.70 -23.89 -6.91
CA ILE A 23 3.93 -24.10 -5.47
C ILE A 23 2.63 -23.92 -4.69
N PHE A 24 1.89 -22.83 -4.94
CA PHE A 24 0.61 -22.58 -4.26
C PHE A 24 -0.46 -23.61 -4.61
N LYS A 25 -0.50 -24.11 -5.84
CA LYS A 25 -1.41 -25.20 -6.25
C LYS A 25 -1.08 -26.52 -5.55
N GLN A 26 0.20 -26.86 -5.43
CA GLN A 26 0.63 -28.13 -4.83
C GLN A 26 0.64 -28.11 -3.30
N GLN A 27 0.78 -26.93 -2.69
CA GLN A 27 0.75 -26.74 -1.24
C GLN A 27 -0.19 -25.57 -0.88
N PRO A 28 -1.51 -25.82 -0.76
CA PRO A 28 -2.50 -24.80 -0.45
C PRO A 28 -2.29 -24.08 0.88
N ASN A 29 -1.56 -24.70 1.82
CA ASN A 29 -1.24 -24.08 3.12
C ASN A 29 -0.49 -22.75 2.95
N TYR A 30 0.24 -22.53 1.85
CA TYR A 30 0.87 -21.24 1.60
C TYR A 30 -0.14 -20.09 1.45
N THR A 31 -1.34 -20.35 0.93
CA THR A 31 -2.41 -19.34 0.89
C THR A 31 -2.86 -18.97 2.31
N SER A 32 -3.01 -19.97 3.18
CA SER A 32 -3.32 -19.76 4.61
C SER A 32 -2.20 -19.00 5.31
N ASP A 33 -0.93 -19.34 5.04
CA ASP A 33 0.23 -18.65 5.60
C ASP A 33 0.24 -17.17 5.20
N VAL A 34 -0.07 -16.84 3.94
CA VAL A 34 -0.20 -15.44 3.49
C VAL A 34 -1.26 -14.72 4.33
N LYS A 35 -2.44 -15.31 4.54
CA LYS A 35 -3.49 -14.70 5.38
C LYS A 35 -3.03 -14.45 6.81
N LEU A 36 -2.21 -15.34 7.37
CA LEU A 36 -1.66 -15.19 8.72
C LEU A 36 -0.55 -14.13 8.81
N VAL A 37 0.21 -13.92 7.74
CA VAL A 37 1.33 -12.96 7.70
C VAL A 37 0.87 -11.53 7.48
N VAL A 38 -0.23 -11.28 6.74
CA VAL A 38 -0.69 -9.92 6.44
C VAL A 38 -0.90 -9.06 7.71
N PRO A 39 -1.54 -9.53 8.79
CA PRO A 39 -1.64 -8.75 10.03
C PRO A 39 -0.27 -8.37 10.62
N THR A 40 0.72 -9.26 10.56
CA THR A 40 2.08 -8.98 11.02
C THR A 40 2.76 -7.89 10.17
N VAL A 41 2.56 -7.90 8.86
CA VAL A 41 3.04 -6.82 7.96
C VAL A 41 2.44 -5.47 8.34
N LEU A 42 1.15 -5.43 8.66
CA LEU A 42 0.46 -4.21 9.09
C LEU A 42 0.95 -3.73 10.47
N GLU A 43 1.15 -4.66 11.41
CA GLU A 43 1.70 -4.35 12.75
C GLU A 43 3.11 -3.76 12.67
N VAL A 44 3.91 -4.20 11.71
CA VAL A 44 5.23 -3.61 11.43
C VAL A 44 5.11 -2.13 11.06
N PHE A 45 4.14 -1.75 10.22
CA PHE A 45 3.93 -0.34 9.87
C PHE A 45 3.50 0.50 11.08
N GLU A 46 2.67 -0.06 11.97
CA GLU A 46 2.32 0.59 13.24
C GLU A 46 3.55 0.79 14.14
N LYS A 47 4.44 -0.21 14.22
CA LYS A 47 5.71 -0.11 14.97
C LYS A 47 6.65 0.93 14.37
N VAL A 48 6.63 1.12 13.05
CA VAL A 48 7.38 2.20 12.39
C VAL A 48 6.81 3.56 12.79
N LEU A 49 5.49 3.74 12.79
CA LEU A 49 4.86 4.98 13.27
C LEU A 49 5.21 5.26 14.73
N GLU A 50 5.21 4.24 15.57
CA GLU A 50 5.59 4.33 16.98
C GLU A 50 7.05 4.75 17.15
N LYS A 51 7.98 4.10 16.43
CA LYS A 51 9.41 4.45 16.43
C LYS A 51 9.68 5.88 15.96
N CYS A 52 8.81 6.44 15.13
CA CYS A 52 8.91 7.81 14.64
C CYS A 52 8.19 8.85 15.52
N GLY A 53 7.56 8.42 16.62
CA GLY A 53 6.78 9.30 17.50
C GLY A 53 5.51 9.85 16.84
N LEU A 54 4.93 9.10 15.89
CA LEU A 54 3.78 9.52 15.08
C LEU A 54 2.49 8.77 15.42
N LYS A 55 2.56 7.75 16.27
CA LYS A 55 1.37 7.01 16.71
C LYS A 55 0.47 7.90 17.56
N THR A 56 -0.75 8.13 17.09
CA THR A 56 -1.76 8.89 17.81
C THR A 56 -2.64 7.95 18.61
N ASP A 57 -2.21 7.57 19.80
CA ASP A 57 -3.12 6.91 20.74
C ASP A 57 -4.16 7.93 21.25
N SER A 58 -5.43 7.74 20.83
CA SER A 58 -6.67 8.27 21.43
C SER A 58 -7.08 9.74 21.15
N PRO A 59 -8.41 10.04 21.11
CA PRO A 59 -8.93 11.37 20.86
C PRO A 59 -8.56 12.30 22.02
N LYS A 60 -7.72 13.30 21.75
CA LYS A 60 -7.44 14.37 22.71
C LYS A 60 -8.74 15.15 23.00
N LYS A 61 -9.38 14.82 24.12
CA LYS A 61 -10.36 15.71 24.78
C LYS A 61 -9.58 16.88 25.39
N GLY A 62 -9.40 17.96 24.65
CA GLY A 62 -8.85 19.21 25.17
C GLY A 62 -8.65 20.26 24.07
N PRO A 63 -8.74 21.57 24.38
CA PRO A 63 -8.62 22.63 23.39
C PRO A 63 -7.22 22.59 22.77
N THR A 64 -7.18 22.55 21.44
CA THR A 64 -6.00 22.49 20.58
C THR A 64 -5.10 23.70 20.82
N GLN A 65 -4.07 23.55 21.66
CA GLN A 65 -2.92 24.44 21.70
C GLN A 65 -1.77 23.76 20.95
N LEU A 66 -1.47 24.24 19.74
CA LEU A 66 -0.16 24.19 19.07
C LEU A 66 0.70 22.94 19.34
N THR A 67 0.23 21.74 18.95
CA THR A 67 1.03 20.49 19.02
C THR A 67 1.74 20.11 17.71
N ASP A 68 1.70 20.95 16.68
CA ASP A 68 2.48 20.72 15.45
C ASP A 68 3.99 20.65 15.71
N SER A 69 4.47 21.24 16.80
CA SER A 69 5.88 21.25 17.18
C SER A 69 6.38 19.96 17.86
N ARG A 70 5.48 19.00 18.19
CA ARG A 70 5.87 17.74 18.87
C ARG A 70 5.70 16.49 18.01
N GLN A 71 4.81 16.48 17.02
CA GLN A 71 4.67 15.33 16.11
C GLN A 71 5.86 15.28 15.15
N GLY A 72 6.69 14.24 15.29
CA GLY A 72 7.93 14.08 14.53
C GLY A 72 9.16 14.76 15.16
N GLY A 73 9.09 15.16 16.43
CA GLY A 73 10.28 15.60 17.17
C GLY A 73 11.33 14.49 17.30
N GLU A 74 10.89 13.24 17.45
CA GLU A 74 11.75 12.06 17.49
C GLU A 74 12.53 11.88 16.18
N LEU A 75 11.93 12.16 15.02
CA LEU A 75 12.60 12.10 13.72
C LEU A 75 13.77 13.08 13.59
N LEU A 76 13.86 14.11 14.43
CA LEU A 76 15.01 15.03 14.48
C LEU A 76 16.03 14.62 15.55
N GLN A 77 15.65 13.78 16.50
CA GLN A 77 16.54 13.26 17.55
C GLN A 77 17.25 11.98 17.15
N MET A 78 16.67 11.22 16.21
CA MET A 78 17.30 10.02 15.63
C MET A 78 18.66 10.35 14.99
N SER A 79 19.55 9.37 14.93
CA SER A 79 20.75 9.49 14.10
C SER A 79 20.39 9.49 12.61
N VAL A 80 21.32 9.97 11.76
CA VAL A 80 21.17 9.91 10.29
C VAL A 80 21.02 8.47 9.81
N ASP A 81 21.77 7.55 10.42
CA ASP A 81 21.72 6.12 10.09
C ASP A 81 20.35 5.53 10.42
N GLU A 82 19.82 5.79 11.63
CA GLU A 82 18.49 5.29 12.00
C GLU A 82 17.38 5.87 11.13
N LEU A 83 17.46 7.14 10.76
CA LEU A 83 16.50 7.76 9.82
C LEU A 83 16.58 7.10 8.44
N THR A 84 17.80 6.83 7.98
CA THR A 84 18.07 6.18 6.70
C THR A 84 17.53 4.76 6.70
N ASP A 85 17.74 4.01 7.77
CA ASP A 85 17.24 2.65 7.94
C ASP A 85 15.72 2.62 7.91
N VAL A 86 15.04 3.53 8.61
CA VAL A 86 13.57 3.61 8.59
C VAL A 86 13.06 3.90 7.18
N ILE A 87 13.63 4.89 6.49
CA ILE A 87 13.17 5.26 5.14
C ILE A 87 13.40 4.11 4.15
N SER A 88 14.58 3.49 4.19
CA SER A 88 14.96 2.39 3.30
C SER A 88 14.08 1.17 3.58
N TYR A 89 13.83 0.85 4.84
CA TYR A 89 12.98 -0.25 5.24
C TYR A 89 11.54 -0.13 4.72
N ILE A 90 10.94 1.07 4.81
CA ILE A 90 9.59 1.30 4.30
C ILE A 90 9.57 1.16 2.77
N ALA A 91 10.58 1.70 2.09
CA ALA A 91 10.69 1.59 0.63
C ALA A 91 10.85 0.13 0.18
N ASP A 92 11.74 -0.62 0.82
CA ASP A 92 11.97 -2.05 0.55
C ASP A 92 10.71 -2.88 0.81
N SER A 93 9.96 -2.56 1.87
CA SER A 93 8.68 -3.21 2.16
C SER A 93 7.66 -2.97 1.04
N ALA A 94 7.53 -1.73 0.57
CA ALA A 94 6.62 -1.38 -0.52
C ALA A 94 7.00 -2.11 -1.83
N LEU A 95 8.29 -2.13 -2.16
CA LEU A 95 8.81 -2.79 -3.37
C LEU A 95 8.68 -4.31 -3.31
N SER A 96 8.96 -4.92 -2.17
CA SER A 96 8.85 -6.37 -1.97
C SER A 96 7.40 -6.85 -2.07
N LEU A 97 6.46 -6.11 -1.47
CA LEU A 97 5.03 -6.39 -1.58
C LEU A 97 4.54 -6.23 -3.02
N LYS A 98 4.93 -5.14 -3.69
CA LYS A 98 4.60 -4.91 -5.10
C LYS A 98 5.09 -6.06 -5.97
N ALA A 99 6.36 -6.43 -5.85
CA ALA A 99 6.96 -7.50 -6.64
C ALA A 99 6.25 -8.84 -6.39
N PHE A 100 5.90 -9.13 -5.14
CA PHE A 100 5.18 -10.35 -4.80
C PHE A 100 3.80 -10.41 -5.43
N LEU A 101 3.01 -9.34 -5.33
CA LEU A 101 1.65 -9.32 -5.87
C LEU A 101 1.61 -9.27 -7.41
N ASP A 102 2.64 -8.71 -8.06
CA ASP A 102 2.77 -8.85 -9.51
C ASP A 102 3.00 -10.29 -9.95
N ILE A 103 3.85 -11.02 -9.21
CA ILE A 103 4.21 -12.39 -9.53
C ILE A 103 3.09 -13.36 -9.17
N TYR A 104 2.37 -13.10 -8.08
CA TYR A 104 1.27 -13.93 -7.59
C TYR A 104 0.06 -13.09 -7.18
N PRO A 105 -0.72 -12.58 -8.17
CA PRO A 105 -1.90 -11.77 -7.92
C PRO A 105 -2.95 -12.39 -6.98
N PRO A 106 -3.20 -13.72 -6.96
CA PRO A 106 -4.20 -14.30 -6.05
C PRO A 106 -3.97 -14.01 -4.56
N ALA A 107 -2.72 -13.71 -4.16
CA ALA A 107 -2.45 -13.28 -2.79
C ALA A 107 -3.14 -11.96 -2.42
N SER A 108 -3.48 -11.10 -3.39
CA SER A 108 -4.16 -9.82 -3.17
C SER A 108 -5.43 -9.95 -2.33
N GLN A 109 -6.16 -11.05 -2.45
CA GLN A 109 -7.37 -11.31 -1.69
C GLN A 109 -7.10 -11.31 -0.17
N ALA A 110 -6.00 -11.92 0.26
CA ALA A 110 -5.61 -11.94 1.67
C ALA A 110 -5.28 -10.55 2.22
N PHE A 111 -4.72 -9.67 1.37
CA PHE A 111 -4.46 -8.27 1.73
C PHE A 111 -5.76 -7.47 1.78
N TYR A 112 -6.63 -7.67 0.80
CA TYR A 112 -7.94 -6.99 0.73
C TYR A 112 -8.80 -7.27 1.97
N GLU A 113 -8.98 -8.55 2.32
CA GLU A 113 -9.76 -9.01 3.48
C GLU A 113 -9.29 -8.41 4.82
N GLN A 114 -8.01 -8.04 4.93
CA GLN A 114 -7.43 -7.46 6.14
C GLN A 114 -7.48 -5.93 6.18
N GLY A 115 -8.15 -5.30 5.21
CA GLY A 115 -8.26 -3.84 5.10
C GLY A 115 -6.92 -3.17 4.77
N PHE A 116 -6.04 -3.86 4.04
CA PHE A 116 -4.66 -3.39 3.79
C PHE A 116 -4.63 -2.02 3.09
N ILE A 117 -5.51 -1.80 2.11
CA ILE A 117 -5.57 -0.57 1.32
C ILE A 117 -5.76 0.66 2.22
N GLN A 118 -6.77 0.63 3.10
CA GLN A 118 -7.07 1.72 4.02
C GLN A 118 -5.92 1.94 5.00
N LYS A 119 -5.41 0.87 5.62
CA LYS A 119 -4.32 0.97 6.61
C LYS A 119 -3.04 1.55 6.01
N VAL A 120 -2.67 1.12 4.80
CA VAL A 120 -1.48 1.66 4.10
C VAL A 120 -1.69 3.10 3.65
N SER A 121 -2.89 3.44 3.22
CA SER A 121 -3.25 4.83 2.89
C SER A 121 -3.03 5.75 4.09
N SER A 122 -3.63 5.41 5.23
CA SER A 122 -3.50 6.19 6.47
C SER A 122 -2.06 6.22 6.99
N PHE A 123 -1.35 5.09 6.88
CA PHE A 123 0.08 5.02 7.19
C PHE A 123 0.89 6.01 6.34
N CYS A 124 0.71 6.00 5.01
CA CYS A 124 1.42 6.89 4.09
C CYS A 124 1.12 8.36 4.35
N GLU A 125 -0.15 8.71 4.57
CA GLU A 125 -0.60 10.06 4.89
C GLU A 125 0.04 10.56 6.20
N THR A 126 0.27 9.66 7.15
CA THR A 126 0.86 9.97 8.46
C THR A 126 2.39 10.09 8.42
N ILE A 127 3.09 9.14 7.78
CA ILE A 127 4.56 9.00 7.87
C ILE A 127 5.32 9.86 6.86
N LEU A 128 4.81 10.02 5.63
CA LEU A 128 5.58 10.64 4.54
C LEU A 128 5.81 12.15 4.75
N PRO A 129 4.82 12.96 5.19
CA PRO A 129 5.05 14.39 5.39
C PRO A 129 6.08 14.70 6.50
N PRO A 130 6.02 14.08 7.70
CA PRO A 130 7.05 14.24 8.72
C PRO A 130 8.45 13.83 8.26
N LEU A 131 8.61 12.70 7.57
CA LEU A 131 9.92 12.27 7.04
C LEU A 131 10.47 13.28 6.03
N SER A 132 9.64 13.76 5.10
CA SER A 132 10.04 14.78 4.12
C SER A 132 10.48 16.08 4.79
N ARG A 133 9.78 16.51 5.85
CA ARG A 133 10.16 17.69 6.64
C ARG A 133 11.47 17.48 7.39
N ALA A 134 11.68 16.30 8.00
CA ALA A 134 12.90 15.97 8.72
C ALA A 134 14.14 16.01 7.82
N ILE A 135 14.06 15.39 6.62
CA ILE A 135 15.14 15.43 5.62
C ILE A 135 15.49 16.87 5.24
N LYS A 136 14.47 17.69 4.93
CA LYS A 136 14.70 19.10 4.53
C LYS A 136 15.35 19.91 5.64
N LYS A 137 14.91 19.73 6.89
CA LYS A 137 15.42 20.46 8.05
C LYS A 137 16.89 20.10 8.33
N ARG A 138 17.21 18.81 8.40
CA ARG A 138 18.58 18.33 8.62
C ARG A 138 19.55 18.79 7.52
N GLN A 139 19.11 18.78 6.26
CA GLN A 139 19.91 19.33 5.16
C GLN A 139 20.17 20.83 5.31
N SER A 140 19.19 21.61 5.78
CA SER A 140 19.38 23.03 6.04
C SER A 140 20.29 23.31 7.24
N GLU A 141 20.37 22.37 8.18
CA GLU A 141 21.26 22.41 9.35
C GLU A 141 22.68 21.90 9.03
N GLY A 142 22.92 21.44 7.79
CA GLY A 142 24.24 21.02 7.31
C GLY A 142 24.58 19.55 7.56
N GLU A 143 23.62 18.71 7.97
CA GLU A 143 23.85 17.27 8.09
C GLU A 143 24.11 16.63 6.73
N CYS A 144 25.12 15.76 6.65
CA CYS A 144 25.43 14.97 5.46
C CYS A 144 24.45 13.78 5.36
N LEU A 145 23.35 13.98 4.64
CA LEU A 145 22.37 12.92 4.38
C LEU A 145 22.68 12.18 3.08
N PRO A 146 22.35 10.87 2.98
CA PRO A 146 22.37 10.16 1.71
C PRO A 146 21.49 10.86 0.65
N GLU A 147 22.01 11.00 -0.57
CA GLU A 147 21.32 11.72 -1.66
C GLU A 147 19.98 11.06 -2.04
N ASP A 148 19.87 9.75 -1.82
CA ASP A 148 18.73 8.95 -2.26
C ASP A 148 17.55 8.93 -1.28
N LEU A 149 17.66 9.50 -0.07
CA LEU A 149 16.56 9.47 0.91
C LEU A 149 15.25 10.04 0.36
N ARG A 150 15.32 11.13 -0.42
CA ARG A 150 14.14 11.70 -1.06
C ARG A 150 13.57 10.78 -2.13
N LYS A 151 14.43 10.07 -2.87
CA LYS A 151 14.01 9.09 -3.88
C LYS A 151 13.31 7.92 -3.21
N TYR A 152 13.81 7.45 -2.07
CA TYR A 152 13.14 6.39 -1.29
C TYR A 152 11.75 6.79 -0.81
N LEU A 153 11.52 8.03 -0.36
CA LEU A 153 10.16 8.48 -0.03
C LEU A 153 9.21 8.46 -1.23
N ILE A 154 9.70 8.84 -2.41
CA ILE A 154 8.91 8.77 -3.66
C ILE A 154 8.64 7.31 -4.02
N LEU A 155 9.65 6.44 -3.93
CA LEU A 155 9.51 5.01 -4.18
C LEU A 155 8.52 4.35 -3.23
N THR A 156 8.52 4.72 -1.95
CA THR A 156 7.51 4.29 -0.98
C THR A 156 6.11 4.68 -1.42
N LYS A 157 5.89 5.97 -1.71
CA LYS A 157 4.58 6.50 -2.13
C LYS A 157 4.06 5.76 -3.36
N VAL A 158 4.89 5.67 -4.40
CA VAL A 158 4.53 5.02 -5.67
C VAL A 158 4.38 3.51 -5.50
N GLY A 159 5.26 2.87 -4.72
CA GLY A 159 5.24 1.43 -4.47
C GLY A 159 3.96 0.99 -3.79
N PHE A 160 3.58 1.65 -2.70
CA PHE A 160 2.31 1.36 -2.03
C PHE A 160 1.08 1.71 -2.87
N ALA A 161 1.11 2.81 -3.63
CA ALA A 161 0.05 3.11 -4.58
C ALA A 161 -0.13 1.98 -5.61
N LYS A 162 0.97 1.45 -6.17
CA LYS A 162 0.94 0.29 -7.07
C LYS A 162 0.41 -0.97 -6.40
N VAL A 163 0.83 -1.26 -5.17
CA VAL A 163 0.29 -2.39 -4.37
C VAL A 163 -1.23 -2.26 -4.25
N CYS A 164 -1.74 -1.09 -3.84
CA CYS A 164 -3.18 -0.87 -3.75
C CYS A 164 -3.87 -0.99 -5.11
N SER A 165 -3.28 -0.48 -6.19
CA SER A 165 -3.82 -0.64 -7.55
C SER A 165 -3.89 -2.12 -7.96
N LEU A 166 -2.88 -2.93 -7.66
CA LEU A 166 -2.91 -4.38 -7.93
C LEU A 166 -4.03 -5.05 -7.16
N ILE A 167 -4.16 -4.75 -5.85
CA ILE A 167 -5.21 -5.34 -5.02
C ILE A 167 -6.60 -4.97 -5.55
N ILE A 168 -6.87 -3.69 -5.83
CA ILE A 168 -8.15 -3.23 -6.39
C ILE A 168 -8.42 -3.90 -7.74
N ASN A 169 -7.39 -4.07 -8.57
CA ASN A 169 -7.56 -4.69 -9.87
C ASN A 169 -7.98 -6.16 -9.74
N THR A 170 -7.26 -6.92 -8.91
CA THR A 170 -7.49 -8.34 -8.73
C THR A 170 -8.77 -8.65 -7.95
N CYS A 171 -9.12 -7.83 -6.95
CA CYS A 171 -10.23 -8.14 -6.04
C CYS A 171 -11.55 -7.49 -6.46
N CYS A 172 -11.53 -6.39 -7.22
CA CYS A 172 -12.74 -5.67 -7.61
C CYS A 172 -12.96 -5.67 -9.13
N ILE A 173 -11.99 -5.21 -9.92
CA ILE A 173 -12.21 -4.97 -11.36
C ILE A 173 -12.20 -6.26 -12.19
N GLN A 174 -11.21 -7.11 -11.99
CA GLN A 174 -11.09 -8.36 -12.74
C GLN A 174 -12.29 -9.30 -12.49
N PRO A 175 -12.78 -9.48 -11.26
CA PRO A 175 -13.97 -10.30 -11.00
C PRO A 175 -15.24 -9.77 -11.67
N VAL A 176 -15.41 -8.45 -11.84
CA VAL A 176 -16.54 -7.88 -12.60
C VAL A 176 -16.50 -8.32 -14.06
N LEU A 177 -15.33 -8.34 -14.67
CA LEU A 177 -15.15 -8.79 -16.06
C LEU A 177 -15.40 -10.30 -16.20
N GLU A 178 -14.85 -11.08 -15.28
CA GLU A 178 -14.95 -12.55 -15.28
C GLU A 178 -16.38 -13.05 -15.02
N ASN A 179 -17.16 -12.31 -14.21
CA ASN A 179 -18.54 -12.68 -13.84
C ASN A 179 -19.60 -11.84 -14.57
N SER A 180 -19.29 -11.30 -15.75
CA SER A 180 -20.13 -10.37 -16.55
C SER A 180 -21.52 -10.89 -17.00
N GLY A 181 -21.98 -12.03 -16.48
CA GLY A 181 -23.33 -12.56 -16.65
C GLY A 181 -24.06 -12.89 -15.34
N GLN A 182 -23.50 -12.53 -14.18
CA GLN A 182 -24.07 -12.83 -12.86
C GLN A 182 -24.27 -11.53 -12.08
N GLU A 183 -25.50 -10.99 -12.13
CA GLU A 183 -25.86 -9.68 -11.57
C GLU A 183 -25.44 -9.50 -10.11
N GLU A 184 -25.78 -10.46 -9.26
CA GLU A 184 -25.51 -10.39 -7.83
C GLU A 184 -24.01 -10.33 -7.54
N GLU A 185 -23.20 -11.11 -8.28
CA GLU A 185 -21.74 -11.10 -8.12
C GLU A 185 -21.12 -9.80 -8.65
N VAL A 186 -21.55 -9.34 -9.83
CA VAL A 186 -21.07 -8.08 -10.42
C VAL A 186 -21.37 -6.91 -9.48
N ASN A 187 -22.59 -6.80 -8.96
CA ASN A 187 -22.98 -5.74 -8.04
C ASN A 187 -22.17 -5.79 -6.74
N HIS A 188 -21.88 -6.99 -6.22
CA HIS A 188 -21.03 -7.15 -5.04
C HIS A 188 -19.62 -6.55 -5.26
N TYR A 189 -18.97 -6.87 -6.38
CA TYR A 189 -17.63 -6.35 -6.69
C TYR A 189 -17.63 -4.85 -7.02
N VAL A 190 -18.70 -4.33 -7.63
CA VAL A 190 -18.91 -2.89 -7.84
C VAL A 190 -19.01 -2.16 -6.49
N GLU A 191 -19.82 -2.67 -5.56
CA GLU A 191 -19.93 -2.11 -4.21
C GLU A 191 -18.58 -2.14 -3.47
N GLN A 192 -17.85 -3.26 -3.55
CA GLN A 192 -16.50 -3.37 -2.99
C GLN A 192 -15.55 -2.32 -3.54
N TYR A 193 -15.57 -2.07 -4.86
CA TYR A 193 -14.76 -1.01 -5.47
C TYR A 193 -15.13 0.36 -4.92
N LEU A 194 -16.43 0.68 -4.90
CA LEU A 194 -16.92 2.00 -4.47
C LEU A 194 -16.63 2.26 -2.99
N ASP A 195 -16.81 1.27 -2.13
CA ASP A 195 -16.47 1.37 -0.70
C ASP A 195 -14.96 1.57 -0.50
N THR A 196 -14.15 0.78 -1.22
CA THR A 196 -12.69 0.91 -1.18
C THR A 196 -12.24 2.29 -1.60
N MET A 197 -12.71 2.80 -2.74
CA MET A 197 -12.35 4.12 -3.24
C MET A 197 -12.86 5.24 -2.31
N SER A 198 -14.06 5.08 -1.74
CA SER A 198 -14.62 6.02 -0.77
C SER A 198 -13.78 6.11 0.50
N SER A 199 -13.29 4.96 0.99
CA SER A 199 -12.42 4.90 2.18
C SER A 199 -11.11 5.66 2.01
N LEU A 200 -10.62 5.80 0.78
CA LEU A 200 -9.38 6.52 0.47
C LEU A 200 -9.57 8.03 0.43
N LEU A 201 -10.79 8.56 0.23
CA LEU A 201 -11.04 9.98 -0.01
C LEU A 201 -10.57 10.92 1.11
N SER A 202 -10.43 10.43 2.34
CA SER A 202 -9.86 11.20 3.46
C SER A 202 -8.37 11.49 3.28
N ASP A 203 -7.65 10.62 2.57
CA ASP A 203 -6.19 10.58 2.49
C ASP A 203 -5.72 11.15 1.14
N LYS A 204 -5.83 12.47 1.02
CA LYS A 204 -5.74 13.21 -0.26
C LYS A 204 -4.42 12.99 -0.99
N MET A 205 -3.29 12.94 -0.26
CA MET A 205 -1.98 12.76 -0.89
C MET A 205 -1.83 11.34 -1.43
N PHE A 206 -2.32 10.34 -0.70
CA PHE A 206 -2.28 8.96 -1.17
C PHE A 206 -3.27 8.69 -2.32
N VAL A 207 -4.48 9.25 -2.29
CA VAL A 207 -5.45 9.15 -3.41
C VAL A 207 -4.84 9.67 -4.70
N ALA A 208 -4.15 10.82 -4.65
CA ALA A 208 -3.47 11.37 -5.82
C ALA A 208 -2.41 10.40 -6.36
N ALA A 209 -1.64 9.75 -5.48
CA ALA A 209 -0.66 8.75 -5.89
C ALA A 209 -1.33 7.52 -6.54
N VAL A 210 -2.46 7.04 -6.02
CA VAL A 210 -3.23 5.94 -6.63
C VAL A 210 -3.78 6.35 -8.01
N ALA A 211 -4.32 7.56 -8.13
CA ALA A 211 -4.83 8.10 -9.40
C ALA A 211 -3.75 8.28 -10.48
N GLU A 212 -2.49 8.49 -10.08
CA GLU A 212 -1.35 8.49 -11.00
C GLU A 212 -0.98 7.08 -11.51
N GLN A 213 -1.27 6.03 -10.74
CA GLN A 213 -0.95 4.64 -11.11
C GLN A 213 -2.12 3.92 -11.79
N ARG A 214 -3.35 4.38 -11.55
CA ARG A 214 -4.58 3.73 -11.99
C ARG A 214 -5.49 4.74 -12.70
N LYS A 215 -6.03 4.34 -13.84
CA LYS A 215 -6.97 5.14 -14.60
C LYS A 215 -8.39 4.99 -14.06
N ILE A 216 -8.63 5.61 -12.90
CA ILE A 216 -9.90 5.53 -12.15
C ILE A 216 -11.11 5.83 -13.03
N GLN A 217 -11.00 6.76 -13.98
CA GLN A 217 -12.07 7.07 -14.93
C GLN A 217 -12.42 5.88 -15.82
N GLU A 218 -11.43 5.17 -16.36
CA GLU A 218 -11.66 3.97 -17.18
C GLU A 218 -12.26 2.84 -16.34
N ASP A 219 -11.86 2.70 -15.07
CA ASP A 219 -12.47 1.73 -14.16
C ASP A 219 -13.94 2.05 -13.89
N LEU A 220 -14.28 3.32 -13.63
CA LEU A 220 -15.66 3.74 -13.40
C LEU A 220 -16.53 3.52 -14.64
N GLU A 221 -16.02 3.83 -15.83
CA GLU A 221 -16.71 3.57 -17.09
C GLU A 221 -16.97 2.07 -17.31
N LEU A 222 -15.98 1.22 -17.01
CA LEU A 222 -16.11 -0.22 -17.08
C LEU A 222 -17.20 -0.73 -16.12
N LEU A 223 -17.17 -0.29 -14.85
CA LEU A 223 -18.16 -0.69 -13.84
C LEU A 223 -19.58 -0.22 -14.21
N LEU A 224 -19.72 0.99 -14.74
CA LEU A 224 -21.00 1.51 -15.24
C LEU A 224 -21.52 0.69 -16.42
N GLN A 225 -20.67 0.27 -17.36
CA GLN A 225 -21.07 -0.58 -18.47
C GLN A 225 -21.48 -1.98 -18.00
N SER A 226 -20.71 -2.59 -17.12
CA SER A 226 -20.99 -3.93 -16.59
C SER A 226 -22.26 -3.98 -15.75
N SER A 227 -22.60 -2.91 -15.04
CA SER A 227 -23.89 -2.80 -14.32
C SER A 227 -25.08 -2.52 -15.23
N GLN A 228 -24.87 -1.83 -16.35
CA GLN A 228 -25.93 -1.53 -17.33
C GLN A 228 -26.24 -2.69 -18.29
N GLN A 229 -25.24 -3.51 -18.64
CA GLN A 229 -25.41 -4.70 -19.51
C GLN A 229 -26.32 -5.78 -18.91
N VAL A 230 -26.73 -5.63 -17.66
CA VAL A 230 -27.60 -6.54 -16.92
C VAL A 230 -29.09 -6.12 -17.01
N TYR A 231 -29.39 -4.92 -17.52
CA TYR A 231 -30.77 -4.49 -17.80
C TYR A 231 -31.16 -4.83 -19.25
N PRO A 232 -32.17 -5.69 -19.48
CA PRO A 232 -32.72 -5.96 -20.81
C PRO A 232 -33.50 -4.76 -21.40
#